data_AF-A0AAV6YLG8-F1
#
_entry.id   AF-A0AAV6YLG8-F1
#
_cell.length_a   1.000
_cell.length_b   1.000
_cell.length_c   1.000
_cell.angle_alpha   90.00
_cell.angle_beta   90.00
_cell.angle_gamma   90.00
#
_symmetry.space_group_name_H-M   'P 1'
#
loop_
_entity.id
_entity.type
_entity.pdbx_description
1 polymer ?
#
loop_
_entity_poly.entity_id
_entity_poly.type
_entity_poly.pdbx_seq_one_letter_code
_entity_poly.pdbx_strand_id
1 'polypeptide(L)'
;QEPSDHFLMDAIERREDTFYVVSFRRDHLLLPAISHNKTSRPKMSLVMPAMSVNDSVYNSTQGYETMMQIDCEVMDTRVIQIKSSTVPPSLRTPQSPPPQQGTTSGNQSLYLQDRTSVQDGQD
;
A
#
# COMPACT_ATOMS: atom_id res chain seq x y z
N GLN A 1 -8.73 -16.61 18.20
CA GLN A 1 -8.54 -16.88 16.78
C GLN A 1 -8.49 -15.52 16.13
N GLU A 2 -7.32 -15.05 15.71
CA GLU A 2 -7.23 -13.75 15.02
C GLU A 2 -8.04 -13.84 13.72
N PRO A 3 -8.92 -12.87 13.41
CA PRO A 3 -9.64 -12.87 12.15
C PRO A 3 -8.63 -12.83 11.01
N SER A 4 -8.73 -13.77 10.07
CA SER A 4 -7.88 -13.78 8.89
C SER A 4 -8.22 -12.59 7.97
N ASP A 5 -7.23 -12.07 7.26
CA ASP A 5 -7.40 -10.97 6.31
C ASP A 5 -8.52 -11.22 5.29
N HIS A 6 -8.82 -12.49 5.00
CA HIS A 6 -9.90 -12.91 4.10
C HIS A 6 -11.28 -12.40 4.55
N PHE A 7 -11.59 -12.43 5.85
CA PHE A 7 -12.88 -11.95 6.36
C PHE A 7 -13.07 -10.45 6.10
N LEU A 8 -11.98 -9.68 6.19
CA LEU A 8 -12.00 -8.27 5.85
C LEU A 8 -12.23 -8.06 4.35
N MET A 9 -11.52 -8.81 3.50
CA MET A 9 -11.68 -8.71 2.04
C MET A 9 -13.12 -8.99 1.61
N ASP A 10 -13.74 -10.00 2.22
CA ASP A 10 -15.14 -10.36 1.96
C ASP A 10 -16.09 -9.26 2.45
N ALA A 11 -15.85 -8.71 3.65
CA ALA A 11 -16.70 -7.68 4.24
C ALA A 11 -16.72 -6.36 3.46
N ILE A 12 -15.62 -6.01 2.78
CA ILE A 12 -15.53 -4.82 1.90
C ILE A 12 -15.87 -5.13 0.43
N GLU A 13 -16.37 -6.33 0.14
CA GLU A 13 -16.70 -6.80 -1.21
C GLU A 13 -15.56 -6.53 -2.20
N ARG A 14 -14.34 -6.93 -1.82
CA ARG A 14 -13.14 -6.61 -2.59
C ARG A 14 -13.25 -7.10 -4.03
N ARG A 15 -13.02 -6.18 -4.97
CA ARG A 15 -12.92 -6.46 -6.40
C ARG A 15 -11.48 -6.66 -6.83
N GLU A 16 -11.28 -7.55 -7.78
CA GLU A 16 -9.95 -7.89 -8.29
C GLU A 16 -9.29 -6.75 -9.07
N ASP A 17 -10.08 -5.89 -9.70
CA ASP A 17 -9.63 -4.80 -10.59
C ASP A 17 -9.47 -3.44 -9.89
N THR A 18 -9.59 -3.42 -8.56
CA THR A 18 -9.68 -2.20 -7.77
C THR A 18 -8.59 -2.17 -6.71
N PHE A 19 -7.89 -1.04 -6.59
CA PHE A 19 -6.96 -0.78 -5.51
C PHE A 19 -7.73 -0.35 -4.26
N TYR A 20 -7.40 -0.87 -3.09
CA TYR A 20 -8.04 -0.44 -1.84
C TYR A 20 -7.02 0.19 -0.89
N VAL A 21 -7.41 1.32 -0.32
CA VAL A 21 -6.77 1.89 0.87
C VAL A 21 -7.77 1.70 2.01
N VAL A 22 -7.47 0.78 2.92
CA VAL A 22 -8.33 0.51 4.08
C VAL A 22 -7.66 1.12 5.30
N SER A 23 -8.34 2.07 5.93
CA SER A 23 -7.84 2.75 7.12
C SER A 23 -8.56 2.20 8.34
N PHE A 24 -7.82 1.77 9.35
CA PHE A 24 -8.33 1.46 10.67
C PHE A 24 -7.68 2.44 11.63
N ARG A 25 -8.41 3.45 12.13
CA ARG A 25 -7.89 4.45 13.08
C ARG A 25 -6.54 5.10 12.66
N ARG A 26 -5.39 4.50 12.95
CA ARG A 26 -4.05 5.00 12.62
C ARG A 26 -3.27 4.12 11.64
N ASP A 27 -3.69 2.89 11.42
CA ASP A 27 -3.09 1.97 10.48
C ASP A 27 -3.83 1.98 9.15
N HIS A 28 -3.07 1.80 8.07
CA HIS A 28 -3.57 1.77 6.72
C HIS A 28 -3.08 0.49 6.04
N LEU A 29 -3.99 -0.28 5.49
CA LEU A 29 -3.73 -1.45 4.68
C LEU A 29 -3.89 -1.06 3.20
N LEU A 30 -2.85 -1.32 2.42
CA LEU A 30 -2.87 -1.16 0.96
C LEU A 30 -3.08 -2.52 0.31
N LEU A 31 -4.16 -2.64 -0.46
CA LEU A 31 -4.46 -3.85 -1.21
C LEU A 31 -4.32 -3.57 -2.70
N PRO A 32 -3.38 -4.24 -3.40
CA PRO A 32 -3.22 -4.06 -4.82
C PRO A 32 -4.41 -4.67 -5.58
N ALA A 33 -4.73 -4.07 -6.72
CA ALA A 33 -5.50 -4.75 -7.73
C ALA A 33 -4.70 -5.96 -8.23
N ILE A 34 -5.37 -7.11 -8.35
CA ILE A 34 -4.78 -8.36 -8.86
C ILE A 34 -5.13 -8.61 -10.33
N SER A 35 -6.09 -7.85 -10.86
CA SER A 35 -6.47 -7.81 -12.26
C SER A 35 -6.31 -6.39 -12.79
N HIS A 36 -5.78 -6.26 -14.01
CA HIS A 36 -5.62 -4.97 -14.66
C HIS A 36 -6.22 -5.02 -16.06
N ASN A 37 -7.26 -4.21 -16.28
CA ASN A 37 -7.79 -3.96 -17.61
C ASN A 37 -7.16 -2.69 -18.18
N LYS A 38 -6.41 -2.82 -19.29
CA LYS A 38 -5.69 -1.69 -19.91
C LYS A 38 -6.59 -0.70 -20.65
N THR A 39 -7.86 -1.03 -20.90
CA THR A 39 -8.77 -0.18 -21.68
C THR A 39 -9.69 0.69 -20.82
N SER A 40 -9.87 0.33 -19.55
CA SER A 40 -10.66 1.10 -18.59
C SER A 40 -9.76 1.91 -17.67
N ARG A 41 -10.32 2.98 -17.09
CA ARG A 41 -9.62 3.72 -16.04
C ARG A 41 -9.37 2.78 -14.84
N PRO A 42 -8.18 2.82 -14.20
CA PRO A 42 -7.97 2.07 -12.97
C PRO A 42 -8.99 2.49 -11.92
N LYS A 43 -9.41 1.57 -11.07
CA LYS A 43 -10.36 1.84 -9.99
C LYS A 43 -9.64 1.89 -8.66
N MET A 44 -10.12 2.75 -7.77
CA MET A 44 -9.62 2.84 -6.41
C MET A 44 -10.79 3.00 -5.44
N SER A 45 -10.69 2.37 -4.28
CA SER A 45 -11.65 2.51 -3.19
C SER A 45 -10.94 2.90 -1.90
N LEU A 46 -11.47 3.91 -1.21
CA LEU A 46 -11.05 4.32 0.13
C LEU A 46 -12.06 3.80 1.14
N VAL A 47 -11.62 2.97 2.07
CA VAL A 47 -12.44 2.45 3.16
C VAL A 47 -11.90 3.01 4.47
N MET A 48 -12.76 3.63 5.29
CA MET A 48 -12.38 4.22 6.57
C MET A 48 -13.55 4.18 7.56
N PRO A 49 -13.34 4.27 8.88
CA PRO A 49 -14.44 4.25 9.83
C PRO A 49 -15.38 5.44 9.58
N ALA A 50 -16.68 5.17 9.52
CA ALA A 50 -17.69 6.22 9.41
C ALA A 50 -17.84 6.87 10.79
N MET A 51 -17.32 8.08 10.98
CA MET A 51 -17.58 8.83 12.20
C MET A 51 -19.06 9.24 12.24
N SER A 52 -19.72 8.94 13.36
CA SER A 52 -21.13 9.28 13.58
C SER A 52 -21.33 10.80 13.51
N VAL A 53 -22.21 11.28 12.64
CA VAL A 53 -22.69 12.67 12.68
C VAL A 53 -23.75 12.87 13.78
N ASN A 54 -24.22 11.77 14.40
CA ASN A 54 -25.09 11.74 15.58
C ASN A 54 -24.82 10.47 16.41
N ASP A 55 -24.36 10.64 17.65
CA ASP A 55 -23.95 9.55 18.55
C ASP A 55 -25.09 8.61 18.99
N SER A 56 -26.35 8.95 18.68
CA SER A 56 -27.53 8.22 19.16
C SER A 56 -27.95 7.01 18.31
N VAL A 57 -27.44 6.85 17.08
CA VAL A 57 -27.89 5.78 16.15
C VAL A 57 -26.96 4.56 16.16
N TYR A 58 -25.67 4.73 16.48
CA TYR A 58 -24.65 3.68 16.34
C TYR A 58 -24.38 2.85 17.60
N ASN A 59 -25.00 3.17 18.74
CA ASN A 59 -24.97 2.29 19.93
C ASN A 59 -25.78 0.99 19.74
N SER A 60 -26.33 0.74 18.55
CA SER A 60 -27.28 -0.35 18.27
C SER A 60 -26.67 -1.59 17.60
N THR A 61 -25.39 -1.59 17.23
CA THR A 61 -24.74 -2.76 16.63
C THR A 61 -23.53 -3.21 17.45
N GLN A 62 -23.78 -3.79 18.63
CA GLN A 62 -22.75 -4.48 19.39
C GLN A 62 -22.07 -5.52 18.48
N GLY A 63 -20.78 -5.31 18.21
CA GLY A 63 -19.95 -6.21 17.41
C GLY A 63 -19.79 -5.87 15.92
N TYR A 64 -20.34 -4.75 15.44
CA TYR A 64 -20.11 -4.28 14.06
C TYR A 64 -19.43 -2.90 14.03
N GLU A 65 -18.45 -2.76 13.14
CA GLU A 65 -17.79 -1.50 12.84
C GLU A 65 -18.44 -0.87 11.61
N THR A 66 -18.90 0.37 11.73
CA THR A 66 -19.46 1.08 10.57
C THR A 66 -18.32 1.72 9.77
N MET A 67 -18.22 1.36 8.50
CA MET A 67 -17.20 1.85 7.58
C MET A 67 -17.85 2.68 6.46
N MET A 68 -17.16 3.73 6.03
CA MET A 68 -17.43 4.50 4.83
C MET A 68 -16.52 4.01 3.71
N GLN A 69 -17.11 3.68 2.57
CA GLN A 69 -16.41 3.30 1.35
C GLN A 69 -16.67 4.33 0.26
N ILE A 70 -15.61 4.81 -0.39
CA ILE A 70 -15.65 5.79 -1.47
C ILE A 70 -14.98 5.18 -2.70
N ASP A 71 -15.79 4.86 -3.71
CA ASP A 71 -15.31 4.32 -4.97
C ASP A 71 -15.04 5.43 -6.00
N CYS A 72 -13.87 5.40 -6.61
CA CYS A 72 -13.37 6.42 -7.52
C CYS A 72 -12.71 5.78 -8.76
N GLU A 73 -12.76 6.50 -9.88
CA GLU A 73 -11.91 6.22 -11.04
C GLU A 73 -10.62 7.03 -10.96
N VAL A 74 -9.50 6.38 -11.26
CA VAL A 74 -8.19 7.00 -11.33
C VAL A 74 -8.03 7.69 -12.68
N MET A 75 -7.86 9.01 -12.65
CA MET A 75 -7.78 9.83 -13.86
C MET A 75 -6.35 10.02 -14.35
N ASP A 76 -5.44 10.42 -13.46
CA ASP A 76 -4.02 10.72 -13.75
C ASP A 76 -3.12 10.04 -12.72
N THR A 77 -2.26 9.13 -13.17
CA THR A 77 -1.27 8.46 -12.32
C THR A 77 0.11 8.92 -12.74
N ARG A 78 0.79 9.63 -11.85
CA ARG A 78 2.14 10.14 -12.10
C ARG A 78 3.02 9.94 -10.87
N VAL A 79 4.29 9.63 -11.12
CA VAL A 79 5.30 9.58 -10.07
C VAL A 79 5.78 11.01 -9.81
N ILE A 80 5.67 11.46 -8.56
CA ILE A 80 6.19 12.77 -8.13
C ILE A 80 7.31 12.57 -7.12
N GLN A 81 8.31 13.46 -7.13
CA GLN A 81 9.36 13.51 -6.13
C GLN A 81 9.09 14.68 -5.18
N ILE A 82 9.14 14.42 -3.87
CA ILE A 82 9.01 15.44 -2.83
C ILE A 82 10.28 15.49 -1.98
N LYS A 83 10.60 16.66 -1.42
CA LYS A 83 11.76 16.79 -0.53
C LYS A 83 11.49 16.02 0.76
N SER A 84 12.45 15.23 1.24
CA SER A 84 12.30 14.51 2.52
C SER A 84 11.98 15.45 3.69
N SER A 85 12.45 16.70 3.64
CA SER A 85 12.15 17.73 4.64
C SER A 85 10.67 18.12 4.72
N THR A 86 9.88 17.94 3.65
CA THR A 86 8.44 18.25 3.66
C THR A 86 7.60 17.13 4.26
N VAL A 87 8.18 15.93 4.46
CA VAL A 87 7.49 14.82 5.13
C VAL A 87 7.54 15.07 6.65
N PRO A 88 6.36 15.16 7.32
CA PRO A 88 6.30 15.30 8.77
C PRO A 88 7.11 14.22 9.48
N PRO A 89 7.85 14.53 10.56
CA PRO A 89 8.67 13.55 11.27
C PRO A 89 7.91 12.29 11.69
N SER A 90 6.63 12.42 12.04
CA SER A 90 5.74 11.32 12.42
C SER A 90 5.41 10.34 11.28
N LEU A 91 5.62 10.74 10.03
CA LEU A 91 5.33 9.93 8.83
C LEU A 91 6.60 9.41 8.15
N ARG A 92 7.79 9.79 8.65
CA ARG A 92 9.04 9.24 8.11
C ARG A 92 9.16 7.81 8.57
N THR A 93 9.41 6.89 7.64
CA THR A 93 9.85 5.55 7.98
C THR A 93 11.07 5.68 8.89
N PRO A 94 11.13 4.97 10.03
CA PRO A 94 12.33 4.94 10.83
C PRO A 94 13.46 4.46 9.93
N GLN A 95 14.48 5.30 9.72
CA GLN A 95 15.68 4.88 9.01
C GLN A 95 16.24 3.68 9.78
N SER A 96 16.36 2.54 9.10
CA SER A 96 17.24 1.48 9.57
C SER A 96 18.60 2.15 9.83
N PRO A 97 19.23 1.93 11.01
CA PRO A 97 20.51 2.53 11.28
C PRO A 97 21.48 2.18 10.14
N PRO A 98 22.33 3.13 9.69
CA PRO A 98 23.30 2.83 8.66
C PRO A 98 24.11 1.61 9.09
N PRO A 99 24.42 0.66 8.16
CA PRO A 99 25.28 -0.46 8.50
C PRO A 99 26.56 0.10 9.10
N GLN A 100 26.81 -0.22 10.38
CA GLN A 100 28.03 0.15 11.06
C GLN A 100 29.19 -0.44 10.26
N GLN A 101 30.04 0.42 9.70
CA GLN A 101 31.30 0.01 9.08
C GLN A 101 32.20 -0.56 10.18
N GLY A 102 32.01 -1.84 10.48
CA GLY A 102 32.95 -2.65 11.23
C GLY A 102 34.11 -3.03 10.30
N THR A 103 35.26 -2.40 10.53
CA THR A 103 36.54 -2.90 10.05
C THR A 103 36.80 -4.29 10.65
N THR A 104 36.96 -5.32 9.81
CA THR A 104 38.01 -6.38 9.87
C THR A 104 37.62 -7.62 9.04
N SER A 105 38.47 -7.88 8.03
CA SER A 105 38.81 -9.09 7.27
C SER A 105 38.04 -10.41 7.48
N GLY A 106 37.57 -11.01 6.37
CA GLY A 106 37.38 -12.48 6.26
C GLY A 106 36.27 -13.01 5.35
N ASN A 107 36.49 -12.96 4.02
CA ASN A 107 36.01 -13.84 2.93
C ASN A 107 34.61 -14.52 2.90
N GLN A 108 34.04 -14.42 1.69
CA GLN A 108 33.03 -15.26 1.00
C GLN A 108 31.55 -14.88 1.26
N SER A 109 30.65 -14.78 0.28
CA SER A 109 30.68 -15.17 -1.13
C SER A 109 29.43 -14.62 -1.85
N LEU A 110 29.62 -14.23 -3.12
CA LEU A 110 28.68 -14.27 -4.26
C LEU A 110 27.34 -13.54 -4.14
N TYR A 111 27.19 -12.43 -4.87
CA TYR A 111 26.21 -12.25 -5.95
C TYR A 111 26.44 -10.88 -6.57
N LEU A 112 27.26 -10.82 -7.63
CA LEU A 112 27.25 -9.76 -8.63
C LEU A 112 28.14 -10.23 -9.78
N GLN A 113 27.54 -10.78 -10.82
CA GLN A 113 28.06 -10.61 -12.17
C GLN A 113 26.89 -10.67 -13.15
N ASP A 114 26.30 -9.49 -13.35
CA ASP A 114 25.62 -9.12 -14.59
C ASP A 114 26.68 -9.03 -15.71
N ARG A 115 26.39 -9.58 -16.90
CA ARG A 115 26.76 -8.96 -18.18
C ARG A 115 26.17 -9.70 -19.40
N THR A 116 25.18 -9.02 -19.98
CA THR A 116 25.08 -8.62 -21.40
C THR A 116 24.88 -9.66 -22.52
N SER A 117 23.82 -9.43 -23.31
CA SER A 117 23.82 -9.64 -24.77
C SER A 117 22.84 -8.66 -25.43
N VAL A 118 23.36 -7.58 -26.01
CA VAL A 118 22.75 -6.87 -27.15
C VAL A 118 23.91 -6.60 -28.11
N GLN A 119 23.88 -7.28 -29.25
CA GLN A 119 24.86 -7.19 -30.33
C GLN A 119 24.25 -6.29 -31.41
N ASP A 120 24.75 -5.07 -31.56
CA ASP A 120 24.54 -4.24 -32.75
C ASP A 120 25.74 -4.49 -33.68
N GLY A 121 25.45 -4.94 -34.90
CA GLY A 121 26.43 -5.27 -35.91
C GLY A 121 26.46 -4.19 -36.98
N GLN A 122 27.65 -3.66 -37.26
CA GLN A 122 27.90 -2.80 -38.41
C GLN A 122 29.31 -3.07 -38.95
N ASP A 123 29.35 -3.77 -40.09
CA ASP A 123 30.20 -3.55 -41.26
C ASP A 123 29.47 -4.13 -42.48
#